data_AF-A0A7D5NCL7-F1
#
_entry.id   AF-A0A7D5NCL7-F1
#
_cell.length_a   1.000
_cell.length_b   1.000
_cell.length_c   1.000
_cell.angle_alpha   90.00
_cell.angle_beta   90.00
_cell.angle_gamma   90.00
#
_symmetry.space_group_name_H-M   'P 1'
#
loop_
_entity.id
_entity.type
_entity.pdbx_description
1 polymer ?
#
loop_
_entity_poly.entity_id
_entity_poly.type
_entity_poly.pdbx_seq_one_letter_code
_entity_poly.pdbx_strand_id
1 'polypeptide(L)'
;MLELRPNCECCDRDLPPDSPAAMICSFECTFCADCADTRLAGRCPNCGGELLRRPIRPADKLARYPASAQRVRKPCAGSDLPATATA
;
A
#
# COMPACT_ATOMS: atom_id res chain seq x y z
N MET A 1 -12.02 8.85 8.10
CA MET A 1 -10.57 9.05 8.34
C MET A 1 -9.83 7.95 7.61
N LEU A 2 -8.64 8.23 7.07
CA LEU A 2 -7.83 7.25 6.34
C LEU A 2 -7.68 5.95 7.14
N GLU A 3 -8.00 4.81 6.55
CA GLU A 3 -7.93 3.49 7.17
C GLU A 3 -6.47 3.07 7.47
N LEU A 4 -5.49 3.52 6.68
CA LEU A 4 -4.10 3.06 6.71
C LEU A 4 -3.99 1.55 6.50
N ARG A 5 -4.41 1.08 5.31
CA ARG A 5 -4.38 -0.35 4.95
C ARG A 5 -3.00 -0.98 5.17
N PRO A 6 -2.94 -2.19 5.74
CA PRO A 6 -1.70 -2.75 6.27
C PRO A 6 -0.82 -3.41 5.21
N ASN A 7 -1.22 -3.41 3.93
CA ASN A 7 -0.53 -4.16 2.88
C ASN A 7 -0.60 -3.49 1.51
N CYS A 8 0.31 -3.89 0.62
CA CYS A 8 0.28 -3.55 -0.80
C CYS A 8 -0.81 -4.37 -1.50
N GLU A 9 -1.74 -3.71 -2.17
CA GLU A 9 -2.82 -4.41 -2.87
C GLU A 9 -2.30 -5.28 -4.01
N CYS A 10 -1.16 -4.94 -4.64
CA CYS A 10 -0.61 -5.74 -5.74
C CYS A 10 0.18 -6.98 -5.27
N CYS A 11 1.19 -6.80 -4.42
CA CYS A 11 2.13 -7.88 -4.05
C CYS A 11 1.92 -8.43 -2.63
N ASP A 12 0.94 -7.91 -1.90
CA ASP A 12 0.63 -8.29 -0.51
C ASP A 12 1.76 -8.09 0.51
N ARG A 13 2.80 -7.30 0.19
CA ARG A 13 3.83 -6.91 1.17
C ARG A 13 3.22 -6.04 2.27
N ASP A 14 3.67 -6.24 3.51
CA ASP A 14 3.28 -5.41 4.65
C ASP A 14 3.69 -3.94 4.51
N LEU A 15 2.76 -3.06 4.86
CA LEU A 15 2.88 -1.61 4.84
C LEU A 15 2.32 -1.05 6.15
N PRO A 16 3.09 -1.10 7.25
CA PRO A 16 2.66 -0.59 8.55
C PRO A 16 2.32 0.92 8.49
N PRO A 17 1.54 1.45 9.45
CA PRO A 17 1.03 2.82 9.39
C PRO A 17 2.10 3.91 9.33
N ASP A 18 3.31 3.62 9.77
CA ASP A 18 4.50 4.47 9.74
C ASP A 18 5.43 4.19 8.54
N SER A 19 5.08 3.25 7.66
CA SER A 19 5.89 2.89 6.50
C SER A 19 6.09 4.07 5.56
N PRO A 20 7.34 4.49 5.30
CA PRO A 20 7.62 5.53 4.31
C PRO A 20 7.42 5.03 2.87
N ALA A 21 7.34 3.72 2.67
CA ALA A 21 7.21 3.08 1.36
C ALA A 21 5.75 2.83 0.94
N ALA A 22 4.78 3.22 1.74
CA ALA A 22 3.37 3.12 1.37
C ALA A 22 2.99 4.26 0.43
N MET A 23 2.45 3.91 -0.73
CA MET A 23 1.88 4.80 -1.74
C MET A 23 0.37 4.65 -1.74
N ILE A 24 -0.37 5.73 -1.99
CA ILE A 24 -1.81 5.79 -1.87
C ILE A 24 -2.44 6.69 -2.94
N CYS A 25 -3.65 6.36 -3.39
CA CYS A 25 -4.48 7.27 -4.19
C CYS A 25 -5.59 7.92 -3.35
N SER A 26 -6.40 8.81 -3.93
CA SER A 26 -7.52 9.49 -3.25
C SER A 26 -8.62 8.55 -2.71
N PHE A 27 -8.70 7.32 -3.23
CA PHE A 27 -9.64 6.28 -2.79
C PHE A 27 -8.99 5.26 -1.84
N GLU A 28 -7.80 5.56 -1.33
CA GLU A 28 -7.08 4.70 -0.38
C GLU A 28 -6.65 3.33 -0.93
N CYS A 29 -6.58 3.17 -2.26
CA CYS A 29 -5.85 2.03 -2.82
C CYS A 29 -4.38 2.15 -2.43
N THR A 30 -3.85 1.14 -1.72
CA THR A 30 -2.51 1.19 -1.12
C THR A 30 -1.55 0.26 -1.87
N PHE A 31 -0.37 0.77 -2.23
CA PHE A 31 0.68 0.00 -2.92
C PHE A 31 2.04 0.29 -2.29
N CYS A 32 3.00 -0.64 -2.39
CA CYS A 32 4.38 -0.32 -2.02
C CYS A 32 5.04 0.54 -3.11
N ALA A 33 6.08 1.30 -2.74
CA ALA A 33 6.87 2.12 -3.65
C ALA A 33 7.36 1.31 -4.86
N ASP A 34 7.87 0.09 -4.65
CA ASP A 34 8.34 -0.78 -5.74
C ASP A 34 7.23 -1.08 -6.76
N CYS A 35 6.02 -1.44 -6.33
CA CYS A 35 4.91 -1.71 -7.23
C CYS A 35 4.42 -0.42 -7.89
N ALA A 36 4.34 0.68 -7.15
CA ALA A 36 3.93 1.97 -7.67
C ALA A 36 4.84 2.42 -8.82
N ASP A 37 6.16 2.24 -8.68
CA ASP A 37 7.15 2.63 -9.69
C ASP A 37 7.24 1.61 -10.84
N THR A 38 7.55 0.34 -10.51
CA THR A 38 7.94 -0.66 -11.52
C THR A 38 6.78 -1.31 -12.27
N ARG A 39 5.59 -1.38 -11.67
CA ARG A 39 4.43 -2.09 -12.24
C ARG A 39 3.27 -1.17 -12.61
N LEU A 40 3.17 -0.03 -11.94
CA LEU A 40 2.01 0.85 -12.01
C LEU A 40 2.34 2.23 -12.60
N ALA A 41 3.62 2.53 -12.86
CA ALA A 41 4.08 3.79 -13.45
C ALA A 41 3.49 5.04 -12.76
N GLY A 42 3.42 5.00 -11.42
CA GLY A 42 2.88 6.08 -10.59
C GLY A 42 1.37 6.26 -10.65
N ARG A 43 0.61 5.36 -11.29
CA ARG A 43 -0.84 5.46 -11.46
C ARG A 43 -1.58 4.30 -10.82
N CYS A 44 -2.66 4.61 -10.09
CA CYS A 44 -3.49 3.60 -9.47
C CYS A 44 -4.22 2.76 -10.55
N PRO A 45 -4.09 1.43 -10.56
CA PRO A 45 -4.74 0.58 -11.56
C PRO A 45 -6.26 0.49 -11.35
N ASN A 46 -6.77 0.87 -10.17
CA ASN A 46 -8.19 0.80 -9.84
C ASN A 46 -8.96 2.08 -10.21
N CYS A 47 -8.32 3.25 -10.14
CA CYS A 47 -9.00 4.54 -10.38
C CYS A 47 -8.31 5.45 -11.41
N GLY A 48 -7.12 5.10 -11.91
CA GLY A 48 -6.35 5.89 -12.89
C GLY A 48 -5.67 7.15 -12.34
N GLY A 49 -5.92 7.50 -11.07
CA GLY A 49 -5.30 8.64 -10.39
C GLY A 49 -3.84 8.43 -10.02
N GLU A 50 -3.19 9.48 -9.52
CA GLU A 50 -1.80 9.42 -9.06
C GLU A 50 -1.63 8.56 -7.79
N LEU A 51 -0.44 7.98 -7.66
CA LEU A 51 0.02 7.35 -6.43
C LEU A 51 1.04 8.27 -5.77
N LEU A 52 0.69 8.79 -4.61
CA LEU A 52 1.56 9.63 -3.79
C LEU A 52 1.93 8.93 -2.50
N ARG A 53 2.96 9.41 -1.81
CA ARG A 53 3.35 8.88 -0.50
C ARG A 53 2.19 8.99 0.48
N ARG A 54 1.87 7.89 1.17
CA ARG A 54 0.83 7.85 2.19
C ARG A 54 1.24 8.72 3.39
N PRO A 55 0.40 9.66 3.82
CA PRO A 55 0.65 10.41 5.06
C PRO A 55 0.77 9.48 6.27
N ILE A 56 1.75 9.74 7.13
CA ILE A 56 1.95 8.99 8.38
C ILE A 56 1.08 9.59 9.47
N ARG A 57 0.33 8.74 10.18
CA ARG A 57 -0.38 9.15 11.39
C ARG A 57 0.61 9.17 12.57
N PRO A 58 0.75 10.29 13.29
CA PRO A 58 1.61 10.37 14.47
C PRO A 58 1.28 9.30 15.53
N ALA A 59 2.30 8.87 16.26
CA ALA A 59 2.19 7.76 17.22
C ALA A 59 1.14 8.00 18.31
N ASP A 60 1.04 9.24 18.83
CA ASP A 60 0.03 9.61 19.84
C ASP A 60 -1.40 9.51 19.30
N LYS A 61 -1.59 9.70 17.99
CA LYS A 61 -2.88 9.56 17.32
C LYS A 61 -3.21 8.12 16.96
N LEU A 62 -2.23 7.25 16.72
CA LEU A 62 -2.48 5.83 16.43
C LEU A 62 -3.15 5.09 17.59
N ALA A 63 -2.82 5.44 18.85
CA ALA A 63 -3.47 4.85 20.01
C ALA A 63 -4.97 5.15 20.10
N ARG A 64 -5.40 6.32 19.63
CA ARG A 64 -6.81 6.76 19.64
C ARG A 64 -7.55 6.41 18.35
N TYR A 65 -6.80 6.36 17.25
CA TYR A 65 -7.28 6.18 15.90
C TYR A 65 -6.40 5.13 15.21
N PRO A 66 -6.63 3.84 15.50
CA PRO A 66 -5.78 2.77 15.02
C PRO A 66 -5.83 2.65 13.49
N ALA A 67 -4.76 2.09 12.92
CA ALA A 67 -4.74 1.67 11.53
C ALA A 67 -5.63 0.43 11.34
N SER A 68 -6.09 0.21 10.12
CA SER A 68 -6.87 -0.96 9.75
C SER A 68 -6.00 -2.22 9.80
N ALA A 69 -6.57 -3.30 10.34
CA ALA A 69 -6.00 -4.64 10.25
C ALA A 69 -6.48 -5.40 9.00
N GLN A 70 -7.44 -4.83 8.25
CA GLN A 70 -8.01 -5.47 7.08
C GLN A 70 -7.06 -5.35 5.88
N ARG A 71 -6.58 -6.50 5.41
CA ARG A 71 -5.80 -6.59 4.18
C ARG A 71 -6.70 -6.50 2.95
N VAL A 72 -6.17 -5.92 1.88
CA VAL A 72 -6.80 -5.91 0.55
C VAL A 72 -5.78 -6.42 -0.46
N ARG A 73 -6.12 -7.44 -1.25
CA ARG A 73 -5.25 -7.95 -2.33
C ARG A 73 -6.00 -7.90 -3.66
N LYS A 74 -5.44 -7.17 -4.61
CA LYS A 74 -5.83 -7.06 -6.01
C LYS A 74 -4.56 -7.15 -6.87
N PRO A 75 -4.12 -8.37 -7.22
CA PRO A 75 -2.88 -8.58 -7.96
C PRO A 75 -2.82 -7.72 -9.23
N CYS A 76 -1.71 -6.98 -9.39
CA CYS A 76 -1.42 -6.24 -10.62
C CYS A 76 -0.69 -7.14 -11.62
N ALA A 77 -0.69 -6.81 -12.91
CA ALA A 77 -0.03 -7.62 -13.92
C ALA A 77 1.44 -7.90 -13.52
N GLY A 78 1.84 -9.18 -13.49
CA GLY A 78 3.18 -9.60 -13.06
C GLY A 78 3.38 -9.75 -11.54
N SER A 79 2.31 -9.73 -10.73
CA SER A 79 2.39 -10.00 -9.28
C SER A 79 2.55 -11.47 -8.90
N ASP A 80 2.44 -12.38 -9.86
CA ASP A 80 2.49 -13.82 -9.64
C ASP A 80 3.92 -14.38 -9.62
N LEU A 81 4.93 -13.53 -9.48
CA LEU A 81 6.27 -14.01 -9.12
C LEU A 81 6.15 -14.70 -7.76
N PRO A 82 6.38 -16.02 -7.69
CA PRO A 82 6.21 -16.75 -6.46
C PRO A 82 7.14 -16.13 -5.42
N ALA A 83 6.60 -15.91 -4.21
CA ALA A 83 7.39 -15.63 -3.02
C ALA A 83 8.29 -16.84 -2.76
N THR A 84 9.35 -17.02 -3.54
CA THR A 84 10.24 -18.16 -3.46
C THR A 84 11.56 -17.70 -2.87
N ALA A 85 11.75 -18.14 -1.63
CA ALA A 85 13.01 -18.56 -1.06
C ALA A 85 14.11 -17.50 -0.92
N THR A 86 14.10 -16.82 0.24
CA THR A 86 15.36 -16.50 0.93
C THR A 86 16.09 -17.83 1.16
N ALA A 87 17.27 -17.97 0.55
CA ALA A 87 18.27 -18.99 0.89
C ALA A 87 19.08 -18.55 2.12
#